data_AF-A0A257ENM7-F1
#
_entry.id   AF-A0A257ENM7-F1
#
_cell.length_a   1.000
_cell.length_b   1.000
_cell.length_c   1.000
_cell.angle_alpha   90.00
_cell.angle_beta   90.00
_cell.angle_gamma   90.00
#
_symmetry.space_group_name_H-M   'P 1'
#
loop_
_entity.id
_entity.type
_entity.pdbx_description
1 polymer ?
#
loop_
_entity_poly.entity_id
_entity_poly.type
_entity_poly.pdbx_seq_one_letter_code
_entity_poly.pdbx_strand_id
1 'polypeptide(L)'
;MPDVEDADFDMVRGDPGAYFRQPQAILADPTLDRQERLTLLEAWLEDVDARSAATDEGMVPDRTGITDKDVRTRAAIVAARDTLLAGPDAGGTGIAAVATRFWHRLTGAG
;
A
#
# COMPACT_ATOMS: atom_id res chain seq x y z
N MET A 1 16.30 -14.25 -17.05
CA MET A 1 16.25 -14.24 -15.57
C MET A 1 15.11 -13.34 -15.20
N PRO A 2 14.25 -13.69 -14.22
CA PRO A 2 13.39 -12.68 -13.63
C PRO A 2 14.30 -11.58 -13.06
N ASP A 3 13.94 -10.31 -13.30
CA ASP A 3 14.58 -9.20 -12.64
C ASP A 3 14.33 -9.35 -11.12
N VAL A 4 15.37 -9.14 -10.32
CA VAL A 4 15.30 -9.38 -8.86
C VAL A 4 14.22 -8.48 -8.22
N GLU A 5 14.02 -7.29 -8.79
CA GLU A 5 13.01 -6.31 -8.38
C GLU A 5 11.57 -6.82 -8.55
N ASP A 6 11.26 -7.56 -9.63
CA ASP A 6 9.93 -8.19 -9.81
C ASP A 6 9.66 -9.27 -8.76
N ALA A 7 10.68 -10.06 -8.40
CA ALA A 7 10.55 -11.12 -7.40
C ALA A 7 10.35 -10.56 -5.99
N ASP A 8 11.00 -9.45 -5.66
CA ASP A 8 10.78 -8.71 -4.41
C ASP A 8 9.34 -8.14 -4.36
N PHE A 9 8.84 -7.56 -5.45
CA PHE A 9 7.47 -7.06 -5.51
C PHE A 9 6.42 -8.18 -5.37
N ASP A 10 6.60 -9.31 -6.06
CA ASP A 10 5.69 -10.46 -5.96
C ASP A 10 5.65 -11.05 -4.55
N MET A 11 6.80 -11.08 -3.86
CA MET A 11 6.89 -11.51 -2.47
C MET A 11 6.10 -10.56 -1.54
N VAL A 12 6.26 -9.26 -1.73
CA VAL A 12 5.54 -8.23 -0.95
C VAL A 12 4.04 -8.27 -1.24
N ARG A 13 3.64 -8.49 -2.49
CA ARG A 13 2.24 -8.62 -2.91
C ARG A 13 1.54 -9.82 -2.29
N GLY A 14 2.26 -10.89 -1.99
CA GLY A 14 1.72 -12.09 -1.36
C GLY A 14 1.27 -11.90 0.10
N ASP A 15 1.91 -10.99 0.84
CA ASP A 15 1.49 -10.61 2.19
C ASP A 15 1.89 -9.16 2.51
N PRO A 16 1.17 -8.16 1.96
CA PRO A 16 1.55 -6.76 2.15
C PRO A 16 1.53 -6.34 3.63
N GLY A 17 0.70 -6.99 4.45
CA GLY A 17 0.59 -6.71 5.89
C GLY A 17 1.78 -7.21 6.72
N ALA A 18 2.58 -8.15 6.21
CA ALA A 18 3.85 -8.53 6.82
C ALA A 18 4.96 -7.51 6.56
N TYR A 19 4.95 -6.85 5.41
CA TYR A 19 5.98 -5.87 5.00
C TYR A 19 5.63 -4.46 5.48
N PHE A 20 4.36 -4.06 5.35
CA PHE A 20 3.89 -2.73 5.72
C PHE A 20 3.10 -2.80 7.02
N ARG A 21 3.50 -1.97 8.00
CA ARG A 21 2.78 -1.86 9.28
C ARG A 21 1.42 -1.18 9.15
N GLN A 22 1.26 -0.33 8.15
CA GLN A 22 0.04 0.43 7.89
C GLN A 22 -0.10 0.75 6.39
N PRO A 23 -1.32 0.84 5.84
CA PRO A 23 -1.55 1.09 4.41
C PRO A 23 -0.96 2.42 3.91
N GLN A 24 -0.86 3.43 4.77
CA GLN A 24 -0.24 4.71 4.44
C GLN A 24 1.26 4.58 4.13
N ALA A 25 1.93 3.54 4.62
CA ALA A 25 3.33 3.30 4.29
C ALA A 25 3.52 2.95 2.80
N ILE A 26 2.55 2.25 2.19
CA ILE A 26 2.55 1.97 0.75
C ILE A 26 2.44 3.27 -0.05
N LEU A 27 1.59 4.22 0.38
CA LEU A 27 1.48 5.53 -0.28
C LEU A 27 2.75 6.36 -0.18
N ALA A 28 3.44 6.27 0.97
CA ALA A 28 4.63 7.03 1.26
C ALA A 28 5.89 6.41 0.63
N ASP A 29 5.82 5.18 0.13
CA ASP A 29 6.97 4.47 -0.42
C ASP A 29 7.39 5.10 -1.76
N PRO A 30 8.58 5.70 -1.85
CA PRO A 30 9.04 6.32 -3.09
C PRO A 30 9.52 5.31 -4.13
N THR A 31 9.74 4.04 -3.76
CA THR A 31 10.18 3.02 -4.73
C THR A 31 9.04 2.44 -5.54
N LEU A 32 7.80 2.60 -5.06
CA LEU A 32 6.61 2.11 -5.74
C LEU A 32 6.00 3.19 -6.64
N ASP A 33 5.62 2.79 -7.85
CA ASP A 33 4.78 3.59 -8.72
C ASP A 33 3.29 3.53 -8.32
N ARG A 34 2.46 4.31 -9.01
CA ARG A 34 1.03 4.39 -8.69
C ARG A 34 0.30 3.05 -8.88
N GLN A 35 0.60 2.31 -9.93
CA GLN A 35 -0.02 1.02 -10.22
C GLN A 35 0.42 -0.02 -9.19
N GLU A 36 1.70 -0.06 -8.85
CA GLU A 36 2.25 -0.95 -7.81
C GLU A 36 1.60 -0.69 -6.44
N ARG A 37 1.46 0.59 -6.06
CA ARG A 37 0.76 0.97 -4.83
C ARG A 37 -0.70 0.52 -4.82
N LEU A 38 -1.41 0.67 -5.94
CA LEU A 38 -2.79 0.19 -6.07
C LEU A 38 -2.85 -1.33 -5.92
N THR A 39 -1.98 -2.06 -6.62
CA THR A 39 -1.93 -3.52 -6.56
C THR A 39 -1.67 -4.04 -5.15
N LEU A 40 -0.75 -3.43 -4.40
CA LEU A 40 -0.48 -3.82 -3.02
C LEU A 40 -1.63 -3.51 -2.07
N LEU A 41 -2.30 -2.36 -2.25
CA LEU A 41 -3.47 -1.99 -1.45
C LEU A 41 -4.64 -2.93 -1.73
N GLU A 42 -4.85 -3.34 -2.98
CA GLU A 42 -5.91 -4.28 -3.37
C GLU A 42 -5.63 -5.70 -2.83
N ALA A 43 -4.39 -6.19 -2.96
CA ALA A 43 -3.99 -7.47 -2.41
C ALA A 43 -4.16 -7.52 -0.88
N TRP A 44 -3.82 -6.43 -0.18
CA TRP A 44 -4.02 -6.36 1.26
C TRP A 44 -5.51 -6.32 1.64
N LEU A 45 -6.34 -5.63 0.85
CA LEU A 45 -7.78 -5.61 1.08
C LEU A 45 -8.38 -7.02 0.95
N GLU A 46 -7.98 -7.76 -0.08
CA GLU A 46 -8.42 -9.14 -0.32
C GLU A 46 -8.05 -10.06 0.85
N ASP A 47 -6.82 -9.98 1.37
CA ASP A 47 -6.40 -10.77 2.54
C ASP A 47 -7.26 -10.47 3.78
N VAL A 48 -7.52 -9.19 4.06
CA VAL A 48 -8.33 -8.78 5.21
C VAL A 48 -9.78 -9.25 5.05
N ASP A 49 -10.36 -9.13 3.84
CA ASP A 49 -11.71 -9.59 3.55
C ASP A 49 -11.82 -11.14 3.59
N ALA A 50 -10.79 -11.86 3.14
CA ALA A 50 -10.73 -13.33 3.25
C ALA A 50 -10.71 -13.81 4.71
N ARG A 51 -9.97 -13.10 5.58
CA ARG A 51 -9.97 -13.37 7.03
C ARG A 51 -11.33 -13.08 7.69
N SER A 52 -12.04 -12.06 7.20
CA SER A 52 -13.43 -11.80 7.61
C SER A 52 -14.35 -12.96 7.23
N ALA A 53 -14.32 -13.39 5.97
CA ALA A 53 -15.18 -14.47 5.47
C ALA A 53 -14.92 -15.80 6.18
N ALA A 54 -13.65 -16.15 6.40
CA ALA A 54 -13.30 -17.36 7.14
C ALA A 54 -13.83 -17.35 8.59
N THR A 55 -13.89 -16.18 9.22
CA THR A 55 -14.47 -16.00 10.56
C THR A 55 -15.98 -16.26 10.53
N ASP A 56 -16.69 -15.68 9.57
CA ASP A 56 -18.15 -15.80 9.43
C ASP A 56 -18.57 -17.26 9.12
N GLU A 57 -17.74 -18.01 8.40
CA GLU A 57 -17.98 -19.42 8.08
C GLU A 57 -17.63 -20.40 9.23
N GLY A 58 -17.16 -19.90 10.38
CA GLY A 58 -16.78 -20.73 11.52
C GLY A 58 -15.54 -21.60 11.26
N MET A 59 -14.76 -21.26 10.23
CA MET A 59 -13.56 -22.00 9.81
C MET A 59 -12.30 -21.57 10.58
N VAL A 60 -12.44 -20.63 11.53
CA VAL A 60 -11.35 -20.11 12.33
C VAL A 60 -11.45 -20.66 13.77
N PRO A 61 -10.39 -21.28 14.32
CA PRO A 61 -10.39 -21.64 15.75
C PRO A 61 -10.54 -20.38 16.60
N ASP A 62 -11.38 -20.48 17.63
CA ASP A 62 -11.94 -19.50 18.61
C ASP A 62 -11.11 -18.26 19.06
N ARG A 63 -9.86 -18.07 18.61
CA ARG A 63 -8.94 -16.98 19.03
C ARG A 63 -8.51 -16.01 17.93
N THR A 64 -8.93 -16.18 16.68
CA THR A 64 -8.47 -15.35 15.54
C THR A 64 -9.62 -14.85 14.65
N GLY A 65 -10.81 -14.62 15.21
CA GLY A 65 -11.87 -13.94 14.48
C GLY A 65 -11.47 -12.53 14.04
N ILE A 66 -12.28 -11.89 13.17
CA ILE A 66 -12.07 -10.49 12.77
C ILE A 66 -11.76 -9.63 14.00
N THR A 67 -10.63 -8.96 13.99
CA THR A 67 -10.24 -8.13 15.13
C THR A 67 -10.64 -6.68 14.88
N ASP A 68 -10.79 -5.89 15.95
CA ASP A 68 -10.88 -4.41 15.83
C ASP A 68 -9.69 -3.82 15.07
N LYS A 69 -8.56 -4.54 15.04
CA LYS A 69 -7.40 -4.18 14.22
C LYS A 69 -7.71 -4.41 12.73
N ASP A 70 -8.29 -5.53 12.34
CA ASP A 70 -8.61 -5.82 10.93
C ASP A 70 -9.65 -4.85 10.37
N VAL A 71 -10.69 -4.51 11.14
CA VAL A 71 -11.68 -3.49 10.75
C VAL A 71 -11.02 -2.13 10.51
N ARG A 72 -10.11 -1.72 11.40
CA ARG A 72 -9.36 -0.46 11.25
C ARG A 72 -8.39 -0.52 10.08
N THR A 73 -7.70 -1.64 9.88
CA THR A 73 -6.80 -1.86 8.75
C THR A 73 -7.57 -1.77 7.44
N ARG A 74 -8.73 -2.43 7.32
CA ARG A 74 -9.61 -2.34 6.15
C ARG A 74 -10.01 -0.90 5.83
N ALA A 75 -10.49 -0.16 6.82
CA ALA A 75 -10.85 1.25 6.64
C ALA A 75 -9.66 2.11 6.19
N ALA A 76 -8.48 1.86 6.74
CA ALA A 76 -7.25 2.54 6.35
C ALA A 76 -6.81 2.21 4.92
N ILE A 77 -6.97 0.95 4.47
CA ILE A 77 -6.66 0.54 3.09
C ILE A 77 -7.58 1.28 2.12
N VAL A 78 -8.90 1.30 2.39
CA VAL A 78 -9.87 2.00 1.56
C VAL A 78 -9.54 3.48 1.44
N ALA A 79 -9.30 4.16 2.57
CA ALA A 79 -8.93 5.58 2.57
C ALA A 79 -7.62 5.85 1.81
N ALA A 80 -6.63 4.96 1.93
CA ALA A 80 -5.38 5.07 1.20
C ALA A 80 -5.58 4.93 -0.32
N ARG A 81 -6.42 3.98 -0.74
CA ARG A 81 -6.78 3.78 -2.15
C ARG A 81 -7.53 4.98 -2.71
N ASP A 82 -8.54 5.50 -2.00
CA ASP A 82 -9.26 6.71 -2.41
C ASP A 82 -8.32 7.92 -2.56
N THR A 83 -7.35 8.07 -1.63
CA THR A 83 -6.33 9.13 -1.72
C THR A 83 -5.48 8.98 -2.99
N LEU A 84 -5.06 7.76 -3.32
CA LEU A 84 -4.25 7.48 -4.51
C LEU A 84 -5.02 7.66 -5.83
N LEU A 85 -6.33 7.41 -5.81
CA LEU A 85 -7.22 7.61 -6.95
C LEU A 85 -7.59 9.10 -7.14
N ALA A 86 -7.73 9.86 -6.05
CA ALA A 86 -8.03 11.29 -6.08
C ALA A 86 -6.80 12.17 -6.34
N GLY A 87 -5.60 11.68 -6.04
CA GLY A 87 -4.34 12.37 -6.32
C GLY A 87 -4.04 12.44 -7.83
N PRO A 88 -3.29 13.46 -8.29
CA PRO A 88 -2.85 13.51 -9.68
C PRO A 88 -2.05 12.24 -10.01
N ASP A 89 -2.22 11.70 -11.22
CA ASP A 89 -1.46 10.56 -11.73
C ASP A 89 0.05 10.85 -11.66
N ALA A 90 0.67 10.55 -10.52
CA ALA A 90 2.11 10.52 -10.34
C ALA A 90 2.70 9.22 -10.93
N GLY A 91 2.12 8.76 -12.04
CA GLY A 91 2.50 7.54 -12.74
C GLY A 91 3.08 7.87 -14.10
N GLY A 92 4.40 7.83 -14.19
CA GLY A 92 5.10 7.67 -15.47
C GLY A 92 5.66 8.96 -16.09
N THR A 93 6.87 9.34 -15.70
CA THR A 93 8.08 9.45 -16.55
C THR A 93 9.15 10.22 -15.75
N GLY A 94 10.37 9.66 -15.73
CA GLY A 94 11.51 10.12 -14.93
C GLY A 94 11.81 11.62 -15.01
N ILE A 95 12.49 12.11 -13.96
CA ILE A 95 12.97 13.49 -13.68
C ILE A 95 12.12 14.36 -12.73
N ALA A 96 10.86 14.03 -12.42
CA ALA A 96 10.07 14.87 -11.50
C ALA A 96 10.56 14.82 -10.03
N ALA A 97 11.14 13.70 -9.58
CA ALA A 97 11.82 13.62 -8.28
C ALA A 97 13.08 14.51 -8.20
N VAL A 98 13.61 14.96 -9.34
CA VAL A 98 14.70 15.95 -9.40
C VAL A 98 14.15 17.38 -9.29
N ALA A 99 12.89 17.63 -9.69
CA ALA A 99 12.29 18.96 -9.68
C ALA A 99 11.85 19.44 -8.29
N THR A 100 11.38 18.54 -7.40
CA THR A 100 11.02 18.93 -6.03
C THR A 100 12.24 19.22 -5.15
N ARG A 101 13.42 18.69 -5.49
CA ARG A 101 14.68 19.02 -4.81
C ARG A 101 15.31 20.32 -5.30
N PHE A 102 14.88 20.85 -6.45
CA PHE A 102 15.45 22.08 -7.02
C PHE A 102 14.68 23.36 -6.58
N TRP A 103 13.38 23.26 -6.28
CA TRP A 103 12.59 24.42 -5.85
C TRP A 103 12.86 24.87 -4.42
N HIS A 104 13.27 23.98 -3.52
CA HIS A 104 13.55 24.36 -2.12
C HIS A 104 14.88 25.11 -1.93
N ARG A 105 15.70 25.28 -2.97
CA ARG A 105 17.02 25.94 -2.91
C ARG A 105 17.07 27.34 -3.54
N LEU A 106 16.00 27.80 -4.22
CA LEU A 106 16.02 29.10 -4.92
C LEU A 106 15.17 30.20 -4.27
N THR A 107 14.38 29.91 -3.24
CA THR A 107 13.57 30.92 -2.53
C THR A 107 13.91 31.00 -1.04
N GLY A 108 15.09 31.56 -0.75
CA GLY A 108 15.26 32.65 0.22
C GLY A 108 14.90 32.47 1.71
N ALA A 109 15.94 32.72 2.51
CA ALA A 109 15.95 33.67 3.65
C ALA A 109 15.50 33.21 5.05
N GLY A 110 16.43 33.38 5.99
CA GLY A 110 16.30 33.31 7.44
C GLY A 110 17.68 33.28 8.06
#